data_AF-A0A6A6W0V1-F1
#
_entry.id   AF-A0A6A6W0V1-F1
#
_cell.length_a   1.000
_cell.length_b   1.000
_cell.length_c   1.000
_cell.angle_alpha   90.00
_cell.angle_beta   90.00
_cell.angle_gamma   90.00
#
_symmetry.space_group_name_H-M   'P 1'
#
loop_
_entity.id
_entity.type
_entity.pdbx_description
1 polymer ?
#
loop_
_entity_poly.entity_id
_entity_poly.type
_entity_poly.pdbx_seq_one_letter_code
_entity_poly.pdbx_strand_id
1 'polypeptide(L)'
;MPLPRWDTIGSTVKDYSKVMTRRGRVWSKENPQPTHGWQGQPLKTHIYAFSLLLLFGAIPLTLFFILAYDPWAPKTLYCTGQTSDFSFGETMNGSAIQGIFIIDALGPDQMTFATAKFVDVVWDLCVGRGAQALSWFISYVVFSKALIHAIEVAPIPFRSFTSVAIDGSSLMTFWTLLVDIRRQKSKRMVALFIYLIISIGWMLAMPTLLSAMTGYVSSNQMYLSVDSSLIDMAEVHAGQIIEDGERVGLSNGTCVPDSDIDLSLVPGMNIMVNSRRLACPCEFPNGTVVDSPRYGGDYVPNALLVNCTYNTTTTDRTFPSTNYTDNSYTELPCTSNFTIKLNNEWHNIGRNPLNLTRGGCFRNQSMPTADIDTNSRCLPSGDNAKYYWGFSSMLGAIVVILQFVWAFTMYALWFESMVFSTLVKQGMKLSQLRGAFAVTAAAQERLEMGAEEMVGMPEGDLKRLGARESVVERRHLRGEGEGEALRRKRSTPDCDSD
;
A
#
# COMPACT_ATOMS: atom_id res chain seq x y z
N MET A 1 24.35 45.39 -26.26
CA MET A 1 23.85 44.86 -27.54
C MET A 1 22.44 45.38 -27.76
N PRO A 2 22.15 46.15 -28.82
CA PRO A 2 20.78 46.60 -29.06
C PRO A 2 19.97 45.48 -29.73
N LEU A 3 18.73 45.30 -29.28
CA LEU A 3 17.75 44.40 -29.86
C LEU A 3 17.26 44.94 -31.22
N PRO A 4 16.94 44.07 -32.20
CA PRO A 4 16.47 44.51 -33.50
C PRO A 4 15.02 45.02 -33.48
N ARG A 5 14.76 45.98 -34.38
CA ARG A 5 13.51 46.72 -34.60
C ARG A 5 12.42 45.82 -35.21
N TRP A 6 11.18 45.97 -34.75
CA TRP A 6 10.01 45.15 -35.10
C TRP A 6 9.44 45.34 -36.53
N ASP A 7 10.00 46.24 -37.33
CA ASP A 7 9.39 46.66 -38.60
C ASP A 7 9.66 45.69 -39.78
N THR A 8 10.45 44.63 -39.58
CA THR A 8 10.88 43.73 -40.68
C THR A 8 10.05 42.45 -40.82
N ILE A 9 9.06 42.20 -39.95
CA ILE A 9 8.22 40.99 -40.01
C ILE A 9 6.97 41.20 -40.91
N GLY A 10 6.56 42.45 -41.14
CA GLY A 10 5.36 42.76 -41.93
C GLY A 10 5.44 42.44 -43.42
N SER A 11 6.65 42.44 -44.02
CA SER A 11 6.82 42.17 -45.46
C SER A 11 6.84 40.67 -45.79
N THR A 12 7.25 39.81 -44.86
CA THR A 12 7.39 38.36 -45.10
C THR A 12 6.04 37.62 -45.05
N VAL A 13 5.04 38.17 -44.35
CA VAL A 13 3.69 37.59 -44.26
C VAL A 13 2.88 37.81 -45.54
N LYS A 14 3.11 38.91 -46.27
CA LYS A 14 2.39 39.19 -47.53
C LYS A 14 2.73 38.21 -48.66
N ASP A 15 3.93 37.62 -48.67
CA ASP A 15 4.31 36.66 -49.70
C ASP A 15 3.74 35.24 -49.47
N TYR A 16 3.50 34.83 -48.22
CA TYR A 16 2.85 33.54 -47.94
C TYR A 16 1.36 33.53 -48.29
N SER A 17 0.67 34.66 -48.15
CA SER A 17 -0.75 34.85 -48.55
C SER A 17 -0.96 34.68 -50.07
N LYS A 18 0.00 35.17 -50.89
CA LYS A 18 -0.05 35.03 -52.36
C LYS A 18 0.24 33.60 -52.86
N VAL A 19 0.98 32.80 -52.11
CA VAL A 19 1.27 31.41 -52.48
C VAL A 19 0.08 30.48 -52.16
N MET A 20 -0.72 30.77 -51.14
CA MET A 20 -1.92 29.97 -50.82
C MET A 20 -3.09 30.22 -51.78
N THR A 21 -3.24 31.41 -52.35
CA THR A 21 -4.35 31.71 -53.28
C THR A 21 -4.22 31.06 -54.67
N ARG A 22 -3.01 30.63 -55.08
CA ARG A 22 -2.82 29.87 -56.33
C ARG A 22 -3.00 28.36 -56.22
N ARG A 23 -3.06 27.78 -55.01
CA ARG A 23 -3.33 26.33 -54.80
C ARG A 23 -4.79 26.00 -54.44
N GLY A 24 -5.65 27.01 -54.28
CA GLY A 24 -7.08 26.83 -53.99
C GLY A 24 -7.96 26.28 -55.13
N ARG A 25 -7.37 25.86 -56.26
CA ARG A 25 -8.12 25.38 -57.45
C ARG A 25 -7.99 23.88 -57.74
N VAL A 26 -7.30 23.11 -56.89
CA VAL A 26 -7.08 21.65 -57.11
C VAL A 26 -7.86 20.77 -56.12
N TRP A 27 -8.50 21.32 -55.08
CA TRP A 27 -9.25 20.52 -54.08
C TRP A 27 -10.73 20.27 -54.43
N SER A 28 -11.14 20.41 -55.70
CA SER A 28 -12.57 20.36 -56.08
C SER A 28 -13.06 19.05 -56.72
N LYS A 29 -12.25 17.99 -56.87
CA LYS A 29 -12.70 16.77 -57.57
C LYS A 29 -12.12 15.44 -57.07
N GLU A 30 -11.83 15.33 -55.79
CA GLU A 30 -11.80 14.02 -55.14
C GLU A 30 -12.83 14.04 -54.02
N ASN A 31 -14.08 13.71 -54.37
CA ASN A 31 -14.93 13.06 -53.39
C ASN A 31 -14.18 11.79 -52.97
N PRO A 32 -13.72 11.63 -51.72
CA PRO A 32 -13.38 10.32 -51.25
C PRO A 32 -14.70 9.56 -51.27
N GLN A 33 -14.90 8.73 -52.29
CA GLN A 33 -15.97 7.76 -52.24
C GLN A 33 -15.80 7.01 -50.92
N PRO A 34 -16.85 6.89 -50.09
CA PRO A 34 -16.78 6.02 -48.94
C PRO A 34 -16.66 4.61 -49.50
N THR A 35 -15.42 4.14 -49.67
CA THR A 35 -15.17 2.73 -49.93
C THR A 35 -15.77 2.00 -48.74
N HIS A 36 -16.94 1.41 -48.98
CA HIS A 36 -17.74 0.59 -48.08
C HIS A 36 -17.03 -0.73 -47.74
N GLY A 37 -15.71 -0.68 -47.54
CA GLY A 37 -14.97 -1.75 -46.91
C GLY A 37 -15.07 -1.54 -45.42
N TRP A 38 -15.78 -2.43 -44.73
CA TRP A 38 -15.40 -2.87 -43.39
C TRP A 38 -13.97 -3.47 -43.47
N GLN A 39 -12.97 -2.65 -43.81
CA GLN A 39 -11.56 -3.03 -43.78
C GLN A 39 -11.18 -3.07 -42.31
N GLY A 40 -11.10 -4.30 -41.80
CA GLY A 40 -10.97 -4.64 -40.39
C GLY A 40 -10.06 -3.68 -39.64
N GLN A 41 -10.66 -2.90 -38.73
CA GLN A 41 -9.92 -2.43 -37.57
C GLN A 41 -9.32 -3.70 -36.93
N PRO A 42 -8.00 -3.86 -36.99
CA PRO A 42 -7.40 -5.18 -36.99
C PRO A 42 -7.52 -5.75 -35.58
N LEU A 43 -7.82 -7.04 -35.49
CA LEU A 43 -7.69 -7.86 -34.28
C LEU A 43 -6.46 -7.46 -33.43
N LYS A 44 -5.37 -7.03 -34.08
CA LYS A 44 -4.16 -6.44 -33.49
C LYS A 44 -4.41 -5.32 -32.47
N THR A 45 -5.33 -4.39 -32.72
CA THR A 45 -5.61 -3.28 -31.79
C THR A 45 -6.32 -3.77 -30.53
N HIS A 46 -7.23 -4.74 -30.68
CA HIS A 46 -7.90 -5.37 -29.54
C HIS A 46 -6.92 -6.23 -28.73
N ILE A 47 -6.06 -6.99 -29.40
CA ILE A 47 -4.98 -7.74 -28.76
C ILE A 47 -4.08 -6.78 -27.98
N TYR A 48 -3.64 -5.68 -28.59
CA TYR A 48 -2.78 -4.69 -27.92
C TYR A 48 -3.45 -4.08 -26.68
N ALA A 49 -4.70 -3.63 -26.78
CA ALA A 49 -5.44 -3.06 -25.65
C ALA A 49 -5.66 -4.10 -24.53
N PHE A 50 -5.97 -5.34 -24.89
CA PHE A 50 -6.13 -6.42 -23.94
C PHE A 50 -4.81 -6.80 -23.28
N SER A 51 -3.71 -6.86 -24.04
CA SER A 51 -2.36 -7.07 -23.51
C SER A 51 -1.95 -5.96 -22.53
N LEU A 52 -2.31 -4.70 -22.79
CA LEU A 52 -2.09 -3.61 -21.83
C LEU A 52 -2.89 -3.80 -20.54
N LEU A 53 -4.16 -4.23 -20.62
CA LEU A 53 -4.96 -4.54 -19.44
C LEU A 53 -4.33 -5.68 -18.61
N LEU A 54 -3.84 -6.72 -19.27
CA LEU A 54 -3.14 -7.81 -18.59
C LEU A 54 -1.86 -7.32 -17.95
N LEU A 55 -0.99 -6.65 -18.70
CA LEU A 55 0.33 -6.21 -18.25
C LEU A 55 0.27 -5.18 -17.11
N PHE A 56 -0.70 -4.25 -17.16
CA PHE A 56 -0.75 -3.11 -16.25
C PHE A 56 -1.85 -3.20 -15.19
N GLY A 57 -2.71 -4.23 -15.27
CA GLY A 57 -3.78 -4.48 -14.32
C GLY A 57 -3.71 -5.89 -13.74
N ALA A 58 -4.00 -6.90 -14.56
CA ALA A 58 -4.21 -8.26 -14.06
C ALA A 58 -2.92 -8.93 -13.54
N ILE A 59 -1.79 -8.77 -14.25
CA ILE A 59 -0.50 -9.36 -13.86
C ILE A 59 0.02 -8.75 -12.54
N PRO A 60 0.11 -7.41 -12.37
CA PRO A 60 0.52 -6.83 -11.09
C PRO A 60 -0.38 -7.25 -9.92
N LEU A 61 -1.70 -7.29 -10.13
CA LEU A 61 -2.65 -7.74 -9.11
C LEU A 61 -2.40 -9.21 -8.72
N THR A 62 -2.30 -10.10 -9.70
CA THR A 62 -2.09 -11.54 -9.44
C THR A 62 -0.73 -11.80 -8.81
N LEU A 63 0.34 -11.20 -9.33
CA LEU A 63 1.68 -11.30 -8.74
C LEU A 63 1.71 -10.79 -7.31
N PHE A 64 1.07 -9.66 -7.02
CA PHE A 64 1.01 -9.11 -5.68
C PHE A 64 0.36 -10.08 -4.69
N PHE A 65 -0.83 -10.62 -5.02
CA PHE A 65 -1.52 -11.56 -4.12
C PHE A 65 -0.89 -12.95 -4.06
N ILE A 66 -0.03 -13.32 -5.02
CA ILE A 66 0.80 -14.53 -4.94
C ILE A 66 1.99 -14.32 -3.98
N LEU A 67 2.60 -13.13 -4.02
CA LEU A 67 3.80 -12.82 -3.24
C LEU A 67 3.49 -12.33 -1.81
N ALA A 68 2.42 -11.56 -1.64
CA ALA A 68 2.00 -11.02 -0.36
C ALA A 68 1.15 -12.06 0.38
N TYR A 69 1.77 -12.75 1.34
CA TYR A 69 1.07 -13.67 2.22
C TYR A 69 0.22 -12.89 3.23
N ASP A 70 -1.10 -13.04 3.12
CA ASP A 70 -2.13 -12.40 3.95
C ASP A 70 -1.93 -10.88 4.13
N PRO A 71 -2.15 -10.07 3.07
CA PRO A 71 -1.88 -8.63 3.09
C PRO A 71 -2.86 -7.84 3.98
N TRP A 72 -3.94 -8.48 4.43
CA TRP A 72 -4.98 -7.86 5.27
C TRP A 72 -4.85 -8.22 6.75
N ALA A 73 -4.00 -9.19 7.10
CA ALA A 73 -3.73 -9.50 8.49
C ALA A 73 -3.12 -8.29 9.20
N PRO A 74 -3.53 -8.02 10.46
CA PRO A 74 -2.88 -7.00 11.27
C PRO A 74 -1.38 -7.34 11.40
N LYS A 75 -0.54 -6.39 11.01
CA LYS A 75 0.91 -6.56 11.04
C LYS A 75 1.46 -5.92 12.30
N THR A 76 2.28 -6.66 13.01
CA THR A 76 3.00 -6.22 14.20
C THR A 76 4.43 -5.86 13.82
N LEU A 77 4.94 -4.77 14.36
CA LEU A 77 6.35 -4.42 14.18
C LEU A 77 7.16 -5.31 15.10
N TYR A 78 7.94 -6.23 14.52
CA TYR A 78 8.86 -7.08 15.28
C TYR A 78 10.20 -6.37 15.45
N CYS A 79 10.76 -6.50 16.64
CA CYS A 79 12.04 -5.90 16.99
C CYS A 79 13.12 -6.96 16.80
N THR A 80 14.19 -6.58 16.11
CA THR A 80 15.33 -7.46 15.81
C THR A 80 16.14 -7.60 17.09
N GLY A 81 16.11 -8.80 17.69
CA GLY A 81 16.67 -9.05 19.03
C GLY A 81 15.86 -10.03 19.89
N GLN A 82 14.80 -10.63 19.33
CA GLN A 82 14.04 -11.69 19.97
C GLN A 82 14.99 -12.87 20.29
N THR A 83 15.36 -13.03 21.56
CA THR A 83 15.89 -14.31 22.04
C THR A 83 14.78 -15.34 21.93
N SER A 84 15.10 -16.60 21.60
CA SER A 84 14.13 -17.71 21.47
C SER A 84 13.15 -17.85 22.64
N ASP A 85 13.53 -17.31 23.80
CA ASP A 85 12.81 -17.45 25.06
C ASP A 85 11.80 -16.33 25.35
N PHE A 86 11.88 -15.22 24.60
CA PHE A 86 11.09 -14.02 24.84
C PHE A 86 10.52 -13.46 23.53
N SER A 87 9.23 -13.67 23.32
CA SER A 87 8.52 -13.21 22.14
C SER A 87 7.74 -11.94 22.42
N PHE A 88 8.43 -10.81 22.38
CA PHE A 88 7.78 -9.51 22.54
C PHE A 88 7.53 -8.89 21.17
N GLY A 89 6.27 -8.85 20.76
CA GLY A 89 5.82 -8.04 19.64
C GLY A 89 5.08 -6.85 20.20
N GLU A 90 5.52 -5.63 19.89
CA GLU A 90 4.61 -4.50 20.00
C GLU A 90 3.55 -4.69 18.92
N THR A 91 2.39 -5.21 19.32
CA THR A 91 1.16 -4.98 18.58
C THR A 91 0.93 -3.48 18.63
N MET A 92 1.27 -2.78 17.55
CA MET A 92 0.76 -1.43 17.36
C MET A 92 -0.75 -1.54 17.30
N ASN A 93 -1.42 -1.38 18.45
CA ASN A 93 -2.85 -1.07 18.59
C ASN A 93 -3.13 0.35 18.08
N GLY A 94 -2.45 0.73 17.00
CA GLY A 94 -2.72 1.94 16.27
C GLY A 94 -4.08 1.82 15.60
N SER A 95 -4.77 2.95 15.45
CA SER A 95 -5.99 3.03 14.65
C SER A 95 -5.82 2.32 13.30
N ALA A 96 -6.88 1.74 12.74
CA ALA A 96 -6.83 0.97 11.49
C ALA A 96 -6.11 1.70 10.33
N ILE A 97 -6.06 3.03 10.36
CA ILE A 97 -5.37 3.87 9.38
C ILE A 97 -3.84 3.80 9.52
N GLN A 98 -3.30 3.72 10.74
CA GLN A 98 -1.85 3.62 10.96
C GLN A 98 -1.29 2.30 10.44
N GLY A 99 -2.06 1.21 10.62
CA GLY A 99 -1.69 -0.12 10.10
C GLY A 99 -1.50 -0.15 8.58
N ILE A 100 -2.22 0.71 7.84
CA ILE A 100 -2.11 0.78 6.37
C ILE A 100 -0.73 1.24 5.92
N PHE A 101 0.01 2.00 6.73
CA PHE A 101 1.32 2.54 6.35
C PHE A 101 2.51 1.76 6.95
N ILE A 102 2.24 0.67 7.65
CA ILE A 102 3.31 -0.17 8.22
C ILE A 102 4.03 -0.90 7.08
N ILE A 103 5.35 -0.78 7.05
CA ILE A 103 6.23 -1.51 6.15
C ILE A 103 6.54 -2.87 6.78
N ASP A 104 5.86 -3.91 6.31
CA ASP A 104 5.94 -5.27 6.84
C ASP A 104 6.67 -6.23 5.89
N ALA A 105 6.60 -6.00 4.59
CA ALA A 105 7.32 -6.79 3.59
C ALA A 105 8.73 -6.23 3.41
N LEU A 106 9.63 -6.62 4.32
CA LEU A 106 11.03 -6.19 4.31
C LEU A 106 11.87 -6.98 3.31
N GLY A 107 12.79 -6.30 2.63
CA GLY A 107 13.81 -6.94 1.82
C GLY A 107 14.76 -7.81 2.65
N PRO A 108 15.38 -8.84 2.05
CA PRO A 108 16.22 -9.80 2.76
C PRO A 108 17.53 -9.17 3.31
N ASP A 109 18.02 -8.11 2.65
CA ASP A 109 19.33 -7.56 2.94
C ASP A 109 19.27 -6.27 3.76
N GLN A 110 20.12 -6.22 4.78
CA GLN A 110 20.37 -5.02 5.57
C GLN A 110 21.20 -4.02 4.76
N MET A 111 20.69 -2.79 4.64
CA MET A 111 21.29 -1.72 3.86
C MET A 111 21.82 -0.59 4.76
N THR A 112 22.78 0.18 4.24
CA THR A 112 23.13 1.47 4.85
C THR A 112 22.01 2.48 4.59
N PHE A 113 21.93 3.54 5.41
CA PHE A 113 20.97 4.63 5.21
C PHE A 113 21.01 5.20 3.78
N ALA A 114 22.23 5.46 3.27
CA ALA A 114 22.40 6.04 1.94
C ALA A 114 21.90 5.12 0.83
N THR A 115 22.16 3.81 0.94
CA THR A 115 21.69 2.81 -0.02
C THR A 115 20.17 2.69 0.00
N ALA A 116 19.57 2.55 1.18
CA ALA A 116 18.11 2.42 1.32
C ALA A 116 17.39 3.66 0.77
N LYS A 117 17.89 4.85 1.09
CA LYS A 117 17.34 6.11 0.57
C LYS A 117 17.51 6.24 -0.95
N PHE A 118 18.62 5.75 -1.50
CA PHE A 118 18.82 5.75 -2.94
C PHE A 118 17.83 4.82 -3.65
N VAL A 119 17.60 3.61 -3.12
CA VAL A 119 16.60 2.67 -3.66
C VAL A 119 15.20 3.29 -3.66
N ASP A 120 14.83 3.94 -2.57
CA ASP A 120 13.55 4.64 -2.42
C ASP A 120 13.37 5.76 -3.47
N VAL A 121 14.39 6.61 -3.66
CA VAL A 121 14.38 7.66 -4.70
C VAL A 121 14.27 7.08 -6.12
N VAL A 122 14.98 5.98 -6.40
CA VAL A 122 14.90 5.30 -7.69
C VAL A 122 13.52 4.72 -7.93
N TRP A 123 12.90 4.13 -6.90
CA TRP A 123 11.53 3.62 -6.96
C TRP A 123 10.52 4.75 -7.28
N ASP A 124 10.57 5.85 -6.54
CA ASP A 124 9.68 7.00 -6.74
C ASP A 124 9.81 7.61 -8.15
N LEU A 125 11.04 7.70 -8.66
CA LEU A 125 11.30 8.23 -9.99
C LEU A 125 10.85 7.25 -11.08
N CYS A 126 11.34 6.01 -11.06
CA CYS A 126 11.13 5.06 -12.15
C CYS A 126 9.74 4.45 -12.12
N VAL A 127 9.28 4.01 -10.96
CA VAL A 127 7.98 3.35 -10.80
C VAL A 127 6.90 4.41 -10.57
N GLY A 128 7.09 5.32 -9.62
CA GLY A 128 6.13 6.37 -9.32
C GLY A 128 5.84 7.27 -10.53
N ARG A 129 6.85 7.98 -11.03
CA ARG A 129 6.66 8.89 -12.19
C ARG A 129 6.51 8.16 -13.51
N GLY A 130 7.18 7.01 -13.69
CA GLY A 130 7.01 6.19 -14.89
C GLY A 130 5.59 5.65 -15.05
N ALA A 131 5.00 5.10 -13.99
CA ALA A 131 3.61 4.63 -14.01
C ALA A 131 2.63 5.78 -14.26
N GLN A 132 2.88 6.96 -13.69
CA GLN A 132 2.08 8.16 -13.96
C GLN A 132 2.16 8.60 -15.43
N ALA A 133 3.37 8.65 -16.01
CA ALA A 133 3.56 9.02 -17.41
C ALA A 133 2.88 8.04 -18.37
N LEU A 134 2.98 6.74 -18.09
CA LEU A 134 2.29 5.70 -18.86
C LEU A 134 0.76 5.81 -18.73
N SER A 135 0.27 6.00 -17.51
CA SER A 135 -1.17 6.19 -17.23
C SER A 135 -1.73 7.42 -17.95
N TRP A 136 -0.94 8.50 -17.98
CA TRP A 136 -1.27 9.73 -18.71
C TRP A 136 -1.38 9.47 -20.22
N PHE A 137 -0.42 8.74 -20.80
CA PHE A 137 -0.44 8.40 -22.22
C PHE A 137 -1.65 7.53 -22.59
N ILE A 138 -1.93 6.48 -21.81
CA ILE A 138 -3.09 5.60 -22.03
C ILE A 138 -4.38 6.42 -21.93
N SER A 139 -4.52 7.22 -20.88
CA SER A 139 -5.71 8.04 -20.67
C SER A 139 -5.94 9.05 -21.77
N TYR A 140 -4.88 9.69 -22.29
CA TYR A 140 -5.01 10.59 -23.43
C TYR A 140 -5.66 9.89 -24.64
N VAL A 141 -5.23 8.66 -24.95
CA VAL A 141 -5.78 7.88 -26.07
C VAL A 141 -7.23 7.49 -25.82
N VAL A 142 -7.55 7.01 -24.61
CA VAL A 142 -8.92 6.57 -24.27
C VAL A 142 -9.87 7.75 -24.20
N PHE A 143 -9.50 8.83 -23.51
CA PHE A 143 -10.31 10.03 -23.35
C PHE A 143 -10.56 10.72 -24.68
N SER A 144 -9.56 10.80 -25.56
CA SER A 144 -9.73 11.36 -26.90
C SER A 144 -10.82 10.64 -27.69
N LYS A 145 -10.87 9.31 -27.61
CA LYS A 145 -11.90 8.51 -28.31
C LYS A 145 -13.26 8.61 -27.62
N ALA A 146 -13.29 8.57 -26.30
CA ALA A 146 -14.50 8.76 -25.53
C ALA A 146 -15.13 10.13 -25.79
N LEU A 147 -14.30 11.17 -25.95
CA LEU A 147 -14.73 12.53 -26.26
C LEU A 147 -15.30 12.63 -27.68
N ILE A 148 -14.67 12.01 -28.68
CA ILE A 148 -15.24 11.93 -30.04
C ILE A 148 -16.62 11.26 -30.00
N HIS A 149 -16.72 10.11 -29.32
CA HIS A 149 -17.98 9.39 -29.17
C HIS A 149 -19.05 10.25 -28.48
N ALA A 150 -18.65 10.97 -27.43
CA ALA A 150 -19.54 11.87 -26.72
C ALA A 150 -20.05 13.02 -27.59
N ILE A 151 -19.21 13.62 -28.45
CA ILE A 151 -19.59 14.69 -29.39
C ILE A 151 -20.57 14.19 -30.46
N GLU A 152 -20.54 12.90 -30.81
CA GLU A 152 -21.53 12.32 -31.72
C GLU A 152 -22.93 12.27 -31.12
N VAL A 153 -23.02 12.09 -29.79
CA VAL A 153 -24.28 11.94 -29.08
C VAL A 153 -24.79 13.28 -28.57
N ALA A 154 -23.91 14.12 -28.03
CA ALA A 154 -24.29 15.37 -27.41
C ALA A 154 -23.24 16.49 -27.57
N PRO A 155 -23.70 17.74 -27.68
CA PRO A 155 -22.85 18.92 -27.67
C PRO A 155 -21.96 18.98 -26.40
N ILE A 156 -20.64 19.20 -26.55
CA ILE A 156 -19.68 19.33 -25.42
C ILE A 156 -19.20 20.78 -25.26
N PRO A 157 -19.16 21.34 -24.03
CA PRO A 157 -18.60 22.66 -23.78
C PRO A 157 -17.17 22.78 -24.28
N PHE A 158 -16.89 23.92 -24.93
CA PHE A 158 -15.60 24.24 -25.51
C PHE A 158 -14.43 24.11 -24.53
N ARG A 159 -14.62 24.57 -23.29
CA ARG A 159 -13.60 24.54 -22.23
C ARG A 159 -13.22 23.12 -21.83
N SER A 160 -14.20 22.24 -21.66
CA SER A 160 -13.96 20.82 -21.36
C SER A 160 -13.28 20.10 -22.53
N PHE A 161 -13.71 20.40 -23.76
CA PHE A 161 -13.11 19.81 -24.95
C PHE A 161 -11.65 20.21 -25.12
N THR A 162 -11.34 21.51 -25.03
CA THR A 162 -9.97 22.03 -25.13
C THR A 162 -9.07 21.48 -24.03
N SER A 163 -9.53 21.48 -22.78
CA SER A 163 -8.71 21.01 -21.66
C SER A 163 -8.37 19.51 -21.79
N VAL A 164 -9.30 18.68 -22.26
CA VAL A 164 -9.02 17.24 -22.47
C VAL A 164 -8.19 17.00 -23.74
N ALA A 165 -8.50 17.68 -24.84
CA ALA A 165 -7.84 17.45 -26.13
C ALA A 165 -6.43 18.03 -26.21
N ILE A 166 -6.17 19.15 -25.52
CA ILE A 166 -4.92 19.91 -25.56
C ILE A 166 -4.08 19.63 -24.31
N ASP A 167 -4.62 19.90 -23.11
CA ASP A 167 -3.85 19.81 -21.85
C ASP A 167 -3.74 18.37 -21.32
N GLY A 168 -4.59 17.45 -21.79
CA GLY A 168 -4.60 16.04 -21.38
C GLY A 168 -5.02 15.87 -19.92
N SER A 169 -4.40 14.93 -19.19
CA SER A 169 -4.69 14.70 -17.77
C SER A 169 -3.85 15.63 -16.88
N SER A 170 -4.37 16.82 -16.60
CA SER A 170 -3.74 17.84 -15.76
C SER A 170 -4.66 18.28 -14.61
N LEU A 171 -4.10 18.97 -13.59
CA LEU A 171 -4.87 19.61 -12.52
C LEU A 171 -5.86 20.64 -13.06
N MET A 172 -5.47 21.36 -14.12
CA MET A 172 -6.35 22.32 -14.77
C MET A 172 -7.53 21.60 -15.41
N THR A 173 -7.28 20.52 -16.16
CA THR A 173 -8.33 19.68 -16.76
C THR A 173 -9.29 19.16 -15.68
N PHE A 174 -8.76 18.64 -14.57
CA PHE A 174 -9.56 18.19 -13.43
C PHE A 174 -10.51 19.29 -12.91
N TRP A 175 -9.97 20.49 -12.66
CA TRP A 175 -10.75 21.63 -12.19
C TRP A 175 -11.80 22.08 -13.21
N THR A 176 -11.44 22.16 -14.50
CA THR A 176 -12.39 22.55 -15.55
C THR A 176 -13.56 21.58 -15.67
N LEU A 177 -13.31 20.27 -15.62
CA LEU A 177 -14.35 19.25 -15.67
C LEU A 177 -15.25 19.31 -14.43
N LEU A 178 -14.69 19.57 -13.24
CA LEU A 178 -15.44 19.73 -12.00
C LEU A 178 -16.38 20.96 -12.02
N VAL A 179 -15.98 22.03 -12.70
CA VAL A 179 -16.85 23.20 -12.90
C VAL A 179 -17.92 22.91 -13.95
N ASP A 180 -17.55 22.28 -15.05
CA ASP A 180 -18.44 22.05 -16.18
C ASP A 180 -19.46 20.93 -15.93
N ILE A 181 -19.21 20.01 -14.99
CA ILE A 181 -20.18 18.96 -14.60
C ILE A 181 -21.53 19.54 -14.16
N ARG A 182 -21.52 20.69 -13.45
CA ARG A 182 -22.73 21.34 -12.95
C ARG A 182 -23.59 21.94 -14.07
N ARG A 183 -23.00 22.13 -15.25
CA ARG A 183 -23.67 22.71 -16.43
C ARG A 183 -24.28 21.62 -17.32
N GLN A 184 -23.95 20.35 -17.10
CA GLN A 184 -24.42 19.24 -17.92
C GLN A 184 -25.83 18.79 -17.52
N LYS A 185 -26.73 18.71 -18.51
CA LYS A 185 -28.11 18.23 -18.31
C LYS A 185 -28.28 16.73 -18.57
N SER A 186 -27.40 16.14 -19.40
CA SER A 186 -27.48 14.73 -19.77
C SER A 186 -26.82 13.83 -18.72
N LYS A 187 -27.57 12.88 -18.15
CA LYS A 187 -27.07 11.92 -17.16
C LYS A 187 -25.86 11.11 -17.67
N ARG A 188 -25.88 10.74 -18.96
CA ARG A 188 -24.78 9.99 -19.59
C ARG A 188 -23.49 10.82 -19.67
N MET A 189 -23.63 12.10 -20.02
CA MET A 189 -22.49 13.03 -20.08
C MET A 189 -21.95 13.34 -18.68
N VAL A 190 -22.84 13.51 -17.70
CA VAL A 190 -22.44 13.66 -16.30
C VAL A 190 -21.64 12.45 -15.83
N ALA A 191 -22.12 11.23 -16.10
CA ALA A 191 -21.41 10.00 -15.75
C ALA A 191 -20.02 9.91 -16.40
N LEU A 192 -19.91 10.25 -17.70
CA LEU A 192 -18.61 10.30 -18.39
C LEU A 192 -17.67 11.31 -17.73
N PHE A 193 -18.15 12.52 -17.42
CA PHE A 193 -17.35 13.56 -16.79
C PHE A 193 -16.90 13.17 -15.38
N ILE A 194 -17.78 12.57 -14.57
CA ILE A 194 -17.42 12.02 -13.24
C ILE A 194 -16.30 11.00 -13.39
N TYR A 195 -16.42 10.08 -14.36
CA TYR A 195 -15.40 9.08 -14.61
C TYR A 195 -14.06 9.72 -15.00
N LEU A 196 -14.06 10.70 -15.91
CA LEU A 196 -12.84 11.44 -16.28
C LEU A 196 -12.20 12.10 -15.05
N ILE A 197 -13.00 12.74 -14.19
CA ILE A 197 -12.53 13.39 -12.96
C ILE A 197 -11.90 12.37 -12.00
N ILE A 198 -12.59 11.26 -11.70
CA ILE A 198 -12.08 10.19 -10.82
C ILE A 198 -10.77 9.62 -11.38
N SER A 199 -10.74 9.37 -12.69
CA SER A 199 -9.59 8.79 -13.35
C SER A 199 -8.38 9.74 -13.36
N ILE A 200 -8.59 11.04 -13.62
CA ILE A 200 -7.53 12.05 -13.49
C ILE A 200 -7.06 12.17 -12.04
N GLY A 201 -7.99 12.14 -11.07
CA GLY A 201 -7.65 12.12 -9.65
C GLY A 201 -6.76 10.94 -9.28
N TRP A 202 -7.09 9.73 -9.75
CA TRP A 202 -6.26 8.54 -9.56
C TRP A 202 -4.85 8.71 -10.15
N MET A 203 -4.73 9.20 -11.39
CA MET A 203 -3.43 9.43 -12.03
C MET A 203 -2.56 10.47 -11.30
N LEU A 204 -3.19 11.48 -10.70
CA LEU A 204 -2.49 12.49 -9.92
C LEU A 204 -2.05 11.95 -8.55
N ALA A 205 -2.86 11.10 -7.93
CA ALA A 205 -2.57 10.47 -6.64
C ALA A 205 -1.56 9.31 -6.73
N MET A 206 -1.46 8.66 -7.91
CA MET A 206 -0.67 7.45 -8.10
C MET A 206 0.79 7.56 -7.62
N PRO A 207 1.62 8.56 -8.01
CA PRO A 207 2.99 8.64 -7.50
C PRO A 207 3.07 8.74 -5.98
N THR A 208 2.16 9.50 -5.36
CA THR A 208 2.13 9.69 -3.91
C THR A 208 1.74 8.39 -3.20
N LEU A 209 0.79 7.63 -3.74
CA LEU A 209 0.40 6.33 -3.19
C LEU A 209 1.49 5.26 -3.38
N LEU A 210 2.15 5.25 -4.55
CA LEU A 210 3.26 4.34 -4.85
C LEU A 210 4.48 4.63 -3.96
N SER A 211 4.73 5.91 -3.64
CA SER A 211 5.77 6.35 -2.70
C SER A 211 5.38 6.01 -1.26
N ALA A 212 4.13 6.26 -0.85
CA ALA A 212 3.65 5.98 0.50
C ALA A 212 3.60 4.48 0.84
N MET A 213 3.49 3.59 -0.16
CA MET A 213 3.53 2.15 0.09
C MET A 213 4.93 1.59 0.24
N THR A 214 5.96 2.35 -0.13
CA THR A 214 7.35 1.94 -0.01
C THR A 214 8.06 2.78 1.03
N GLY A 215 9.17 2.27 1.50
CA GLY A 215 10.07 3.07 2.31
C GLY A 215 11.12 2.20 2.95
N TYR A 216 11.83 2.80 3.89
CA TYR A 216 12.83 2.10 4.67
C TYR A 216 12.56 2.28 6.16
N VAL A 217 12.75 1.19 6.89
CA VAL A 217 12.68 1.16 8.36
C VAL A 217 14.07 0.87 8.91
N SER A 218 14.40 1.48 10.05
CA SER A 218 15.59 1.09 10.81
C SER A 218 15.40 -0.29 11.40
N SER A 219 16.49 -1.05 11.51
CA SER A 219 16.56 -2.20 12.40
C SER A 219 16.32 -1.69 13.81
N ASN A 220 15.20 -2.12 14.39
CA ASN A 220 14.81 -1.75 15.74
C ASN A 220 15.33 -2.83 16.68
N GLN A 221 16.13 -2.44 17.67
CA GLN A 221 16.51 -3.31 18.78
C GLN A 221 15.58 -3.06 19.96
N MET A 222 15.43 -4.08 20.79
CA MET A 222 14.60 -4.01 21.98
C MET A 222 15.44 -3.52 23.16
N TYR A 223 14.96 -2.49 23.84
CA TYR A 223 15.59 -1.93 25.03
C TYR A 223 14.65 -2.04 26.22
N LEU A 224 15.21 -2.34 27.38
CA LEU A 224 14.49 -2.36 28.65
C LEU A 224 14.78 -1.10 29.43
N SER A 225 13.74 -0.42 29.90
CA SER A 225 13.87 0.73 30.81
C SER A 225 13.96 0.24 32.26
N VAL A 226 15.16 0.27 32.83
CA VAL A 226 15.43 -0.09 34.23
C VAL A 226 16.02 1.12 34.94
N ASP A 227 15.38 1.59 36.01
CA ASP A 227 15.82 2.73 36.82
C ASP A 227 16.23 3.97 36.00
N SER A 228 15.42 4.33 34.99
CA SER A 228 15.64 5.44 34.04
C SER A 228 16.83 5.29 33.07
N SER A 229 17.48 4.12 33.05
CA SER A 229 18.47 3.73 32.05
C SER A 229 17.89 2.76 31.02
N LEU A 230 18.38 2.82 29.79
CA LEU A 230 18.01 1.89 28.72
C LEU A 230 19.09 0.84 28.58
N ILE A 231 18.70 -0.43 28.69
CA ILE A 231 19.58 -1.59 28.56
C ILE A 231 19.18 -2.34 27.29
N ASP A 232 20.15 -2.75 26.48
CA ASP A 232 19.87 -3.62 25.33
C ASP A 232 19.39 -4.99 25.84
N MET A 233 18.27 -5.47 25.32
CA MET A 233 17.76 -6.80 25.68
C MET A 233 18.71 -7.93 25.32
N ALA A 234 19.67 -7.72 24.41
CA ALA A 234 20.74 -8.67 24.17
C ALA A 234 21.63 -8.92 25.41
N GLU A 235 21.67 -7.98 26.38
CA GLU A 235 22.37 -8.15 27.65
C GLU A 235 21.52 -8.89 28.72
N VAL A 236 20.23 -9.10 28.47
CA VAL A 236 19.31 -9.78 29.38
C VAL A 236 19.25 -11.27 29.01
N HIS A 237 19.68 -12.13 29.94
CA HIS A 237 19.64 -13.58 29.73
C HIS A 237 18.31 -14.15 30.24
N ALA A 238 17.69 -15.07 29.50
CA ALA A 238 16.56 -15.83 30.03
C ALA A 238 17.00 -16.68 31.23
N GLY A 239 16.15 -16.76 32.25
CA GLY A 239 16.44 -17.51 33.45
C GLY A 239 15.24 -17.78 34.35
N GLN A 240 15.52 -18.44 35.47
CA GLN A 240 14.58 -18.72 36.54
C GLN A 240 14.88 -17.82 37.75
N ILE A 241 13.86 -17.16 38.25
CA ILE A 241 13.89 -16.37 39.49
C ILE A 241 13.50 -17.30 40.63
N ILE A 242 14.39 -17.47 41.60
CA ILE A 242 14.19 -18.32 42.77
C ILE A 242 13.61 -17.46 43.90
N GLU A 243 12.30 -17.52 44.10
CA GLU A 243 11.59 -16.70 45.09
C GLU A 243 11.95 -17.11 46.53
N ASP A 244 12.27 -18.38 46.76
CA ASP A 244 12.59 -18.98 48.06
C ASP A 244 14.04 -19.48 48.15
N GLY A 245 14.98 -18.68 47.62
CA GLY A 245 16.40 -18.99 47.52
C GLY A 245 17.08 -19.33 48.85
N GLU A 246 16.59 -18.82 49.98
CA GLU A 246 17.15 -19.10 51.31
C GLU A 246 17.23 -20.60 51.62
N ARG A 247 16.31 -21.41 51.05
CA ARG A 247 16.27 -22.87 51.23
C ARG A 247 17.50 -23.59 50.68
N VAL A 248 18.19 -22.97 49.73
CA VAL A 248 19.40 -23.50 49.09
C VAL A 248 20.64 -22.65 49.38
N GLY A 249 20.55 -21.73 50.35
CA GLY A 249 21.63 -20.82 50.71
C GLY A 249 21.84 -19.66 49.72
N LEU A 250 20.84 -19.35 48.90
CA LEU A 250 20.83 -18.19 48.00
C LEU A 250 19.95 -17.08 48.58
N SER A 251 20.08 -15.86 48.08
CA SER A 251 19.12 -14.80 48.40
C SER A 251 17.75 -15.07 47.76
N ASN A 252 16.67 -14.66 48.40
CA ASN A 252 15.35 -14.66 47.78
C ASN A 252 15.34 -13.70 46.57
N GLY A 253 14.70 -14.11 45.47
CA GLY A 253 14.69 -13.37 44.20
C GLY A 253 15.98 -13.51 43.38
N THR A 254 16.85 -14.48 43.70
CA THR A 254 18.07 -14.70 42.89
C THR A 254 17.68 -15.19 41.50
N CYS A 255 18.19 -14.54 40.46
CA CYS A 255 17.99 -14.97 39.07
C CYS A 255 19.13 -15.88 38.63
N VAL A 256 18.80 -17.05 38.09
CA VAL A 256 19.75 -18.01 37.52
C VAL A 256 19.50 -18.14 36.03
N PRO A 257 20.46 -17.80 35.15
CA PRO A 257 20.31 -17.95 33.71
C PRO A 257 19.97 -19.39 33.32
N ASP A 258 19.22 -19.56 32.24
CA ASP A 258 18.80 -20.87 31.72
C ASP A 258 20.00 -21.76 31.34
N SER A 259 21.16 -21.16 31.04
CA SER A 259 22.42 -21.88 30.81
C SER A 259 23.03 -22.50 32.07
N ASP A 260 22.69 -21.96 33.24
CA ASP A 260 23.28 -22.31 34.53
C ASP A 260 22.35 -23.18 35.41
N ILE A 261 21.12 -23.40 34.94
CA ILE A 261 20.15 -24.33 35.52
C ILE A 261 19.96 -25.53 34.58
N ASP A 262 19.94 -26.73 35.14
CA ASP A 262 19.61 -27.91 34.34
C ASP A 262 18.08 -27.96 34.09
N LEU A 263 17.64 -27.25 33.04
CA LEU A 263 16.23 -27.15 32.66
C LEU A 263 15.59 -28.50 32.36
N SER A 264 16.36 -29.55 32.02
CA SER A 264 15.81 -30.90 31.82
C SER A 264 15.19 -31.46 33.10
N LEU A 265 15.67 -30.98 34.27
CA LEU A 265 15.17 -31.38 35.57
C LEU A 265 13.92 -30.61 35.98
N VAL A 266 13.63 -29.43 35.41
CA VAL A 266 12.48 -28.60 35.85
C VAL A 266 11.12 -29.24 35.53
N PRO A 267 10.83 -29.66 34.28
CA PRO A 267 9.62 -30.45 33.99
C PRO A 267 9.58 -31.75 34.78
N GLY A 268 10.73 -32.44 34.91
CA GLY A 268 10.87 -33.65 35.71
C GLY A 268 10.49 -33.44 37.17
N MET A 269 10.91 -32.34 37.79
CA MET A 269 10.57 -31.98 39.17
C MET A 269 9.07 -31.76 39.35
N ASN A 270 8.40 -31.06 38.43
CA ASN A 270 6.95 -30.87 38.52
C ASN A 270 6.20 -32.20 38.42
N ILE A 271 6.63 -33.10 37.53
CA ILE A 271 6.07 -34.45 37.40
C ILE A 271 6.34 -35.25 38.69
N MET A 272 7.58 -35.26 39.18
CA MET A 272 7.94 -35.97 40.42
C MET A 272 7.17 -35.47 41.63
N VAL A 273 6.99 -34.15 41.75
CA VAL A 273 6.21 -33.53 42.84
C VAL A 273 4.74 -33.91 42.73
N ASN A 274 4.19 -33.93 41.53
CA ASN A 274 2.81 -34.39 41.32
C ASN A 274 2.65 -35.89 41.62
N SER A 275 3.57 -36.74 41.16
CA SER A 275 3.59 -38.17 41.51
C SER A 275 3.69 -38.38 43.03
N ARG A 276 4.54 -37.61 43.71
CA ARG A 276 4.64 -37.63 45.17
C ARG A 276 3.33 -37.16 45.83
N ARG A 277 2.71 -36.07 45.35
CA ARG A 277 1.41 -35.58 45.83
C ARG A 277 0.31 -36.65 45.73
N LEU A 278 0.37 -37.49 44.70
CA LEU A 278 -0.62 -38.54 44.42
C LEU A 278 -0.33 -39.88 45.10
N ALA A 279 0.87 -40.09 45.64
CA ALA A 279 1.24 -41.37 46.26
C ALA A 279 1.52 -41.26 47.76
N CYS A 280 1.98 -40.10 48.22
CA CYS A 280 2.50 -39.89 49.56
C CYS A 280 1.52 -39.10 50.44
N PRO A 281 1.36 -39.47 51.72
CA PRO A 281 0.62 -38.64 52.68
C PRO A 281 1.39 -37.34 52.92
N CYS A 282 0.66 -36.26 53.14
CA CYS A 282 1.25 -34.95 53.36
C CYS A 282 0.74 -34.35 54.69
N GLU A 283 1.62 -33.66 55.40
CA GLU A 283 1.35 -33.04 56.70
C GLU A 283 1.24 -31.52 56.56
N PHE A 284 0.11 -30.98 56.99
CA PHE A 284 -0.14 -29.55 57.00
C PHE A 284 0.50 -28.88 58.23
N PRO A 285 0.74 -27.55 58.19
CA PRO A 285 1.33 -26.81 59.32
C PRO A 285 0.53 -26.90 60.63
N ASN A 286 -0.77 -27.23 60.53
CA ASN A 286 -1.65 -27.46 61.69
C ASN A 286 -1.52 -28.88 62.29
N GLY A 287 -0.57 -29.69 61.81
CA GLY A 287 -0.34 -31.09 62.22
C GLY A 287 -1.33 -32.09 61.64
N THR A 288 -2.25 -31.66 60.76
CA THR A 288 -3.18 -32.58 60.11
C THR A 288 -2.46 -33.33 59.01
N VAL A 289 -2.46 -34.66 59.08
CA VAL A 289 -1.95 -35.53 58.01
C VAL A 289 -3.11 -35.94 57.12
N VAL A 290 -3.01 -35.61 55.84
CA VAL A 290 -3.96 -36.05 54.82
C VAL A 290 -3.31 -37.18 54.04
N ASP A 291 -3.93 -38.37 54.08
CA ASP A 291 -3.50 -39.48 53.24
C ASP A 291 -3.74 -39.12 51.77
N SER A 292 -2.89 -39.62 50.87
CA SER A 292 -2.99 -39.31 49.44
C SER A 292 -4.43 -39.51 48.96
N PRO A 293 -5.01 -38.53 48.22
CA PRO A 293 -6.34 -38.70 47.66
C PRO A 293 -6.33 -39.95 46.78
N ARG A 294 -7.00 -41.02 47.24
CA ARG A 294 -7.23 -42.18 46.39
C ARG A 294 -7.91 -41.65 45.13
N TYR A 295 -7.32 -41.98 43.98
CA TYR A 295 -7.89 -41.74 42.64
C TYR A 295 -9.34 -42.28 42.62
N GLY A 296 -10.31 -41.43 42.95
CA GLY A 296 -11.64 -41.88 43.36
C GLY A 296 -12.50 -40.78 43.98
N GLY A 297 -12.72 -39.68 43.25
CA GLY A 297 -13.92 -38.85 43.38
C GLY A 297 -13.80 -37.51 44.13
N ASP A 298 -12.99 -37.42 45.18
CA ASP A 298 -12.87 -36.18 45.95
C ASP A 298 -11.74 -35.30 45.43
N TYR A 299 -12.08 -34.34 44.56
CA TYR A 299 -11.18 -33.28 44.13
C TYR A 299 -10.78 -32.44 45.34
N VAL A 300 -9.64 -32.76 45.97
CA VAL A 300 -8.94 -31.79 46.82
C VAL A 300 -8.45 -30.68 45.90
N PRO A 301 -8.91 -29.42 46.05
CA PRO A 301 -8.43 -28.33 45.23
C PRO A 301 -6.90 -28.26 45.29
N ASN A 302 -6.23 -28.23 44.13
CA ASN A 302 -4.77 -28.13 44.02
C ASN A 302 -4.16 -27.01 44.88
N ALA A 303 -4.95 -25.96 45.19
CA ALA A 303 -4.56 -24.85 46.05
C ALA A 303 -4.29 -25.23 47.52
N LEU A 304 -4.91 -26.29 48.05
CA LEU A 304 -4.69 -26.71 49.44
C LEU A 304 -3.35 -27.48 49.60
N LEU A 305 -2.88 -28.16 48.57
CA LEU A 305 -1.65 -28.98 48.62
C LEU A 305 -0.35 -28.16 48.49
N VAL A 306 -0.43 -26.83 48.39
CA VAL A 306 0.73 -25.95 48.21
C VAL A 306 1.58 -25.83 49.49
N ASN A 307 0.95 -25.89 50.67
CA ASN A 307 1.63 -25.74 51.97
C ASN A 307 1.87 -27.07 52.72
N CYS A 308 1.74 -28.20 52.03
CA CYS A 308 1.89 -29.50 52.65
C CYS A 308 3.37 -29.94 52.68
N THR A 309 3.80 -30.55 53.78
CA THR A 309 5.16 -31.08 53.93
C THR A 309 5.14 -32.60 53.97
N TYR A 310 6.07 -33.23 53.26
CA TYR A 310 6.19 -34.70 53.21
C TYR A 310 7.11 -35.22 54.32
N ASN A 311 6.97 -34.71 55.55
CA ASN A 311 7.94 -34.97 56.63
C ASN A 311 7.69 -36.26 57.43
N THR A 312 6.61 -36.99 57.14
CA THR A 312 6.16 -38.09 57.99
C THR A 312 7.17 -39.24 58.01
N THR A 313 7.64 -39.61 59.21
CA THR A 313 8.58 -40.71 59.46
C THR A 313 7.93 -42.10 59.36
N THR A 314 6.65 -42.16 59.01
CA THR A 314 5.77 -43.32 59.25
C THR A 314 5.30 -44.04 57.99
N THR A 315 5.94 -43.84 56.82
CA THR A 315 5.52 -44.58 55.63
C THR A 315 6.67 -45.15 54.79
N ASP A 316 6.68 -46.48 54.65
CA ASP A 316 7.42 -47.25 53.63
C ASP A 316 6.85 -47.03 52.20
N ARG A 317 6.16 -45.91 51.97
CA ARG A 317 5.54 -45.63 50.68
C ARG A 317 6.57 -45.08 49.70
N THR A 318 6.47 -45.55 48.48
CA THR A 318 7.23 -45.07 47.34
C THR A 318 6.29 -44.37 46.35
N PHE A 319 6.87 -43.55 45.50
CA PHE A 319 6.17 -42.97 44.37
C PHE A 319 7.00 -43.20 43.09
N PRO A 320 6.33 -43.40 41.94
CA PRO A 320 7.02 -43.56 40.68
C PRO A 320 7.64 -42.22 40.26
N SER A 321 8.96 -42.23 40.06
CA SER A 321 9.72 -41.16 39.45
C SER A 321 10.12 -41.58 38.04
N THR A 322 9.74 -40.77 37.05
CA THR A 322 10.17 -40.96 35.67
C THR A 322 11.42 -40.14 35.44
N ASN A 323 12.52 -40.81 35.07
CA ASN A 323 13.70 -40.11 34.60
C ASN A 323 13.43 -39.62 33.18
N TYR A 324 13.44 -38.29 33.00
CA TYR A 324 13.05 -37.66 31.74
C TYR A 324 14.05 -37.93 30.61
N THR A 325 15.32 -38.24 30.93
CA THR A 325 16.35 -38.45 29.91
C THR A 325 16.22 -39.78 29.18
N ASP A 326 15.67 -40.81 29.84
CA ASP A 326 15.61 -42.18 29.32
C ASP A 326 14.21 -42.81 29.42
N ASN A 327 13.21 -42.07 29.90
CA ASN A 327 11.85 -42.56 30.20
C ASN A 327 11.82 -43.77 31.15
N SER A 328 12.88 -44.01 31.94
CA SER A 328 12.91 -45.09 32.91
C SER A 328 12.11 -44.73 34.16
N TYR A 329 11.53 -45.75 34.80
CA TYR A 329 10.76 -45.59 36.04
C TYR A 329 11.59 -46.10 37.21
N THR A 330 11.66 -45.27 38.25
CA THR A 330 12.30 -45.63 39.53
C THR A 330 11.33 -45.33 40.67
N GLU A 331 11.15 -46.27 41.57
CA GLU A 331 10.35 -46.07 42.79
C GLU A 331 11.23 -45.34 43.81
N LEU A 332 10.86 -44.10 44.15
CA LEU A 332 11.56 -43.32 45.15
C LEU A 332 10.76 -43.27 46.45
N PRO A 333 11.39 -43.39 47.63
CA PRO A 333 10.67 -43.25 48.89
C PRO A 333 10.13 -41.82 49.04
N CYS A 334 8.95 -41.67 49.67
CA CYS A 334 8.31 -40.38 49.91
C CYS A 334 9.19 -39.37 50.67
N THR A 335 10.18 -39.85 51.42
CA THR A 335 11.16 -39.06 52.16
C THR A 335 12.34 -38.55 51.31
N SER A 336 12.41 -38.93 50.04
CA SER A 336 13.53 -38.57 49.14
C SER A 336 13.65 -37.07 48.98
N ASN A 337 14.87 -36.57 49.11
CA ASN A 337 15.17 -35.18 48.79
C ASN A 337 15.35 -35.01 47.29
N PHE A 338 14.93 -33.86 46.77
CA PHE A 338 15.23 -33.45 45.41
C PHE A 338 16.55 -32.69 45.37
N THR A 339 17.27 -32.86 44.27
CA THR A 339 18.49 -32.09 43.99
C THR A 339 18.32 -31.39 42.66
N ILE A 340 18.85 -30.18 42.57
CA ILE A 340 18.85 -29.37 41.36
C ILE A 340 20.25 -28.79 41.17
N LYS A 341 20.68 -28.68 39.92
CA LYS A 341 21.93 -28.03 39.57
C LYS A 341 21.66 -26.55 39.29
N LEU A 342 22.24 -25.67 40.09
CA LEU A 342 22.18 -24.20 39.96
C LEU A 342 23.60 -23.66 39.92
N ASN A 343 23.93 -22.76 38.98
CA ASN A 343 25.28 -22.19 38.85
C ASN A 343 26.40 -23.25 38.80
N ASN A 344 26.13 -24.37 38.13
CA ASN A 344 27.01 -25.54 38.07
C ASN A 344 27.23 -26.34 39.36
N GLU A 345 26.55 -26.01 40.46
CA GLU A 345 26.63 -26.73 41.74
C GLU A 345 25.31 -27.46 42.05
N TRP A 346 25.39 -28.61 42.72
CA TRP A 346 24.21 -29.38 43.12
C TRP A 346 23.70 -28.90 44.47
N HIS A 347 22.47 -28.41 44.50
CA HIS A 347 21.78 -27.99 45.71
C HIS A 347 20.69 -28.98 46.08
N ASN A 348 20.62 -29.33 47.36
CA ASN A 348 19.52 -30.11 47.92
C ASN A 348 18.37 -29.16 48.28
N ILE A 349 17.28 -29.22 47.52
CA ILE A 349 16.09 -28.37 47.73
C ILE A 349 15.12 -28.97 48.75
N GLY A 350 15.44 -30.13 49.33
CA GLY A 350 14.59 -30.84 50.26
C GLY A 350 13.42 -31.53 49.57
N ARG A 351 12.27 -31.60 50.25
CA ARG A 351 11.12 -32.42 49.80
C ARG A 351 10.09 -31.67 48.96
N ASN A 352 10.19 -30.33 48.91
CA ASN A 352 9.31 -29.47 48.15
C ASN A 352 10.09 -28.83 46.99
N PRO A 353 9.47 -28.59 45.83
CA PRO A 353 10.15 -27.86 44.76
C PRO A 353 10.48 -26.43 45.21
N LEU A 354 11.48 -25.81 44.58
CA LEU A 354 11.69 -24.36 44.70
C LEU A 354 10.53 -23.62 44.03
N ASN A 355 10.23 -22.44 44.54
CA ASN A 355 9.29 -21.53 43.91
C ASN A 355 10.03 -20.76 42.81
N LEU A 356 9.85 -21.22 41.58
CA LEU A 356 10.54 -20.70 40.40
C LEU A 356 9.56 -19.88 39.55
N THR A 357 9.95 -18.64 39.25
CA THR A 357 9.23 -17.75 38.32
C THR A 357 10.11 -17.51 37.10
N ARG A 358 9.56 -17.61 35.88
CA ARG A 358 10.34 -17.29 34.66
C ARG A 358 10.56 -15.79 34.53
N GLY A 359 11.78 -15.39 34.17
CA GLY A 359 12.12 -13.97 33.96
C GLY A 359 13.48 -13.79 33.28
N GLY A 360 13.92 -12.54 33.20
CA GLY A 360 15.24 -12.16 32.71
C GLY A 360 16.23 -11.94 33.84
N CYS A 361 17.48 -12.32 33.61
CA CYS A 361 18.60 -12.08 34.50
C CYS A 361 19.50 -11.00 33.90
N PHE A 362 19.74 -9.93 34.67
CA PHE A 362 20.66 -8.87 34.29
C PHE A 362 21.49 -8.43 35.49
N ARG A 363 22.82 -8.56 35.43
CA ARG A 363 23.76 -8.15 36.50
C ARG A 363 23.34 -8.59 37.91
N ASN A 364 22.92 -9.85 38.07
CA ASN A 364 22.40 -10.46 39.30
C ASN A 364 21.06 -9.90 39.82
N GLN A 365 20.38 -9.07 39.05
CA GLN A 365 19.01 -8.64 39.32
C GLN A 365 18.03 -9.53 38.55
N SER A 366 16.96 -9.94 39.22
CA SER A 366 15.82 -10.62 38.62
C SER A 366 14.86 -9.62 37.99
N MET A 367 14.45 -9.89 36.76
CA MET A 367 13.46 -9.11 36.03
C MET A 367 12.27 -10.02 35.71
N PRO A 368 11.17 -9.94 36.49
CA PRO A 368 9.96 -10.69 36.20
C PRO A 368 9.49 -10.45 34.76
N THR A 369 8.93 -11.47 34.12
CA THR A 369 8.47 -11.35 32.72
C THR A 369 7.48 -10.19 32.54
N ALA A 370 6.61 -9.94 33.52
CA ALA A 370 5.66 -8.82 33.49
C ALA A 370 6.34 -7.44 33.50
N ASP A 371 7.50 -7.30 34.14
CA ASP A 371 8.26 -6.05 34.16
C ASP A 371 9.00 -5.84 32.83
N ILE A 372 9.46 -6.93 32.21
CA ILE A 372 10.03 -6.90 30.87
C ILE A 372 8.96 -6.51 29.83
N ASP A 373 7.77 -7.09 29.93
CA ASP A 373 6.63 -6.77 29.06
C ASP A 373 6.25 -5.28 29.13
N THR A 374 6.20 -4.72 30.34
CA THR A 374 5.74 -3.34 30.55
C THR A 374 6.79 -2.27 30.27
N ASN A 375 8.08 -2.61 30.43
CA ASN A 375 9.18 -1.66 30.30
C ASN A 375 10.04 -1.84 29.03
N SER A 376 9.77 -2.86 28.22
CA SER A 376 10.43 -3.02 26.94
C SER A 376 9.92 -2.00 25.92
N ARG A 377 10.83 -1.49 25.09
CA ARG A 377 10.55 -0.55 24.01
C ARG A 377 11.45 -0.86 22.83
N CYS A 378 10.91 -0.67 21.63
CA CYS A 378 11.72 -0.81 20.43
C CYS A 378 12.31 0.53 20.00
N LEU A 379 13.65 0.58 19.95
CA LEU A 379 14.39 1.76 19.55
C LEU A 379 15.27 1.44 18.35
N PRO A 380 15.54 2.41 17.46
CA PRO A 380 16.48 2.22 16.36
C PRO A 380 17.85 1.82 16.92
N SER A 381 18.43 0.76 16.37
CA SER A 381 19.78 0.31 16.72
C SER A 381 20.78 1.46 16.60
N GLY A 382 21.66 1.60 17.60
CA GLY A 382 22.64 2.70 17.71
C GLY A 382 23.74 2.67 16.63
N ASP A 383 25.00 2.85 17.04
CA ASP A 383 26.14 2.99 16.11
C ASP A 383 26.15 1.90 15.02
N ASN A 384 26.01 2.34 13.75
CA ASN A 384 25.78 1.52 12.55
C ASN A 384 24.37 0.98 12.34
N ALA A 385 23.34 1.80 12.62
CA ALA A 385 21.95 1.55 12.25
C ALA A 385 21.83 0.97 10.83
N LYS A 386 21.29 -0.24 10.75
CA LYS A 386 21.00 -0.92 9.50
C LYS A 386 19.56 -0.64 9.11
N TYR A 387 19.28 -0.58 7.81
CA TYR A 387 17.97 -0.25 7.27
C TYR A 387 17.46 -1.36 6.38
N TYR A 388 16.16 -1.59 6.41
CA TYR A 388 15.48 -2.48 5.48
C TYR A 388 14.59 -1.64 4.59
N TRP A 389 14.76 -1.75 3.28
CA TRP A 389 13.78 -1.24 2.33
C TRP A 389 12.68 -2.26 2.12
N GLY A 390 11.43 -1.82 2.02
CA GLY A 390 10.30 -2.72 1.92
C GLY A 390 9.02 -2.06 1.46
N PHE A 391 7.95 -2.83 1.54
CA PHE A 391 6.60 -2.43 1.16
C PHE A 391 5.64 -2.56 2.33
N SER A 392 4.62 -1.72 2.33
CA SER A 392 3.40 -1.98 3.08
C SER A 392 2.48 -2.89 2.27
N SER A 393 2.30 -4.12 2.74
CA SER A 393 1.43 -5.11 2.10
C SER A 393 -0.02 -4.63 2.03
N MET A 394 -0.50 -3.93 3.07
CA MET A 394 -1.89 -3.48 3.15
C MET A 394 -2.15 -2.32 2.17
N LEU A 395 -1.31 -1.27 2.16
CA LEU A 395 -1.45 -0.19 1.19
C LEU A 395 -1.17 -0.68 -0.24
N GLY A 396 -0.18 -1.55 -0.42
CA GLY A 396 0.11 -2.22 -1.69
C GLY A 396 -1.11 -2.93 -2.26
N ALA A 397 -1.83 -3.71 -1.45
CA ALA A 397 -3.06 -4.41 -1.84
C ALA A 397 -4.14 -3.43 -2.33
N ILE A 398 -4.36 -2.34 -1.61
CA ILE A 398 -5.32 -1.29 -1.98
C ILE A 398 -4.92 -0.68 -3.34
N VAL A 399 -3.64 -0.33 -3.50
CA VAL A 399 -3.14 0.30 -4.72
C VAL A 399 -3.27 -0.61 -5.93
N VAL A 400 -2.91 -1.90 -5.83
CA VAL A 400 -3.02 -2.84 -6.97
C VAL A 400 -4.48 -3.12 -7.35
N ILE A 401 -5.40 -3.17 -6.37
CA ILE A 401 -6.84 -3.32 -6.64
C ILE A 401 -7.38 -2.09 -7.37
N LEU A 402 -7.11 -0.89 -6.84
CA LEU A 402 -7.55 0.36 -7.48
C LEU A 402 -6.96 0.50 -8.87
N GLN A 403 -5.71 0.10 -9.06
CA GLN A 403 -5.04 0.09 -10.36
C GLN A 403 -5.71 -0.87 -11.34
N PHE A 404 -6.07 -2.08 -10.92
CA PHE A 404 -6.80 -3.03 -11.76
C PHE A 404 -8.18 -2.50 -12.15
N VAL A 405 -8.94 -1.94 -11.20
CA VAL A 405 -10.26 -1.33 -11.47
C VAL A 405 -10.13 -0.18 -12.47
N TRP A 406 -9.12 0.68 -12.31
CA TRP A 406 -8.84 1.76 -13.24
C TRP A 406 -8.48 1.23 -14.64
N ALA A 407 -7.60 0.24 -14.75
CA ALA A 407 -7.19 -0.34 -16.02
C ALA A 407 -8.37 -1.03 -16.74
N PHE A 408 -9.19 -1.77 -15.99
CA PHE A 408 -10.37 -2.44 -16.51
C PHE A 408 -11.41 -1.45 -17.02
N THR A 409 -11.69 -0.39 -16.26
CA THR A 409 -12.64 0.65 -16.69
C THR A 409 -12.13 1.46 -17.88
N MET A 410 -10.82 1.70 -17.98
CA MET A 410 -10.19 2.29 -19.16
C MET A 410 -10.37 1.43 -20.40
N TYR A 411 -10.15 0.12 -20.26
CA TYR A 411 -10.39 -0.84 -21.33
C TYR A 411 -11.86 -0.86 -21.74
N ALA A 412 -12.80 -0.86 -20.78
CA ALA A 412 -14.23 -0.83 -21.07
C ALA A 412 -14.64 0.44 -21.81
N LEU A 413 -14.18 1.62 -21.38
CA LEU A 413 -14.46 2.90 -22.06
C LEU A 413 -13.86 2.95 -23.45
N TRP A 414 -12.62 2.46 -23.60
CA TRP A 414 -11.98 2.33 -24.91
C TRP A 414 -12.77 1.40 -25.83
N PHE A 415 -13.20 0.24 -25.32
CA PHE A 415 -13.98 -0.73 -26.06
C PHE A 415 -15.35 -0.16 -26.49
N GLU A 416 -16.07 0.50 -25.58
CA GLU A 416 -17.33 1.19 -25.88
C GLU A 416 -17.13 2.20 -27.02
N SER A 417 -16.09 3.04 -26.92
CA SER A 417 -15.79 4.04 -27.96
C SER A 417 -15.50 3.41 -29.32
N MET A 418 -14.79 2.27 -29.36
CA MET A 418 -14.49 1.58 -30.62
C MET A 418 -15.73 0.92 -31.24
N VAL A 419 -16.60 0.34 -30.41
CA VAL A 419 -17.78 -0.39 -30.87
C VAL A 419 -18.92 0.53 -31.26
N PHE A 420 -19.12 1.65 -30.58
CA PHE A 420 -20.30 2.50 -30.78
C PHE A 420 -20.04 3.82 -31.52
N SER A 421 -18.82 4.35 -31.56
CA SER A 421 -18.54 5.60 -32.29
C SER A 421 -18.42 5.37 -33.78
N THR A 422 -19.18 6.16 -34.56
CA THR A 422 -19.10 6.14 -36.02
C THR A 422 -17.84 6.84 -36.54
N LEU A 423 -17.43 7.94 -35.91
CA LEU A 423 -16.25 8.71 -36.31
C LEU A 423 -14.95 7.96 -35.99
N VAL A 424 -14.88 7.28 -34.85
CA VAL A 424 -13.71 6.45 -34.49
C VAL A 424 -13.57 5.28 -35.47
N LYS A 425 -14.68 4.64 -35.87
CA LYS A 425 -14.68 3.58 -36.91
C LYS A 425 -14.19 4.08 -38.26
N GLN A 426 -14.50 5.33 -38.61
CA GLN A 426 -13.98 6.02 -39.79
C GLN A 426 -12.49 6.40 -39.68
N GLY A 427 -11.81 6.01 -38.59
CA GLY A 427 -10.39 6.28 -38.39
C GLY A 427 -10.11 7.70 -37.89
N MET A 428 -11.14 8.44 -37.43
CA MET A 428 -10.92 9.74 -36.82
C MET A 428 -10.11 9.58 -35.53
N LYS A 429 -8.97 10.27 -35.48
CA LYS A 429 -8.16 10.44 -34.28
C LYS A 429 -8.22 11.92 -33.89
N LEU A 430 -8.52 12.17 -32.61
CA LEU A 430 -8.42 13.50 -32.03
C LEU A 430 -6.95 13.71 -31.69
N SER A 431 -6.28 14.56 -32.46
CA SER A 431 -4.96 15.09 -32.12
C SER A 431 -5.12 16.50 -31.56
N GLN A 432 -4.14 16.99 -30.79
CA GLN A 432 -4.12 18.37 -30.30
C GLN A 432 -4.39 19.39 -31.42
N LEU A 433 -3.76 19.19 -32.58
CA LEU A 433 -3.93 20.06 -33.76
C LEU A 433 -5.37 20.01 -34.31
N ARG A 434 -5.96 18.82 -34.42
CA ARG A 434 -7.36 18.68 -34.85
C ARG A 434 -8.33 19.24 -33.83
N GLY A 435 -8.04 19.06 -32.54
CA GLY A 435 -8.77 19.69 -31.46
C GLY A 435 -8.75 21.21 -31.60
N ALA A 436 -7.57 21.80 -31.82
CA ALA A 436 -7.42 23.23 -32.06
C ALA A 436 -8.22 23.71 -33.28
N PHE A 437 -8.18 22.98 -34.41
CA PHE A 437 -8.97 23.34 -35.60
C PHE A 437 -10.49 23.22 -35.37
N ALA A 438 -10.95 22.17 -34.69
CA ALA A 438 -12.37 22.01 -34.36
C ALA A 438 -12.87 23.13 -33.45
N VAL A 439 -12.01 23.56 -32.54
CA VAL A 439 -12.20 24.70 -31.64
C VAL A 439 -12.26 26.01 -32.42
N THR A 440 -11.31 26.28 -33.31
CA THR A 440 -11.32 27.50 -34.12
C THR A 440 -12.53 27.54 -35.04
N ALA A 441 -12.93 26.41 -35.62
CA ALA A 441 -14.13 26.33 -36.47
C ALA A 441 -15.41 26.64 -35.67
N ALA A 442 -15.54 26.09 -34.46
CA ALA A 442 -16.66 26.39 -33.58
C ALA A 442 -16.68 27.86 -33.11
N ALA A 443 -15.50 28.45 -32.91
CA ALA A 443 -15.39 29.88 -32.58
C ALA A 443 -15.75 30.78 -33.76
N GLN A 444 -15.27 30.47 -34.97
CA GLN A 444 -15.60 31.18 -36.21
C GLN A 444 -17.10 31.23 -36.47
N GLU A 445 -17.76 30.08 -36.37
CA GLU A 445 -19.20 30.01 -36.64
C GLU A 445 -19.98 30.89 -35.67
N ARG A 446 -19.60 30.91 -34.39
CA ARG A 446 -20.33 31.67 -33.36
C ARG A 446 -20.04 33.17 -33.40
N LEU A 447 -18.87 33.55 -33.91
CA LEU A 447 -18.43 34.94 -33.98
C LEU A 447 -18.73 35.60 -35.33
N GLU A 448 -19.04 34.80 -36.35
CA GLU A 448 -19.15 35.25 -37.75
C GLU A 448 -17.91 36.00 -38.26
N MET A 449 -16.76 35.81 -37.58
CA MET A 449 -15.49 36.48 -37.85
C MET A 449 -14.45 35.52 -38.43
N GLY A 450 -13.53 36.06 -39.23
CA GLY A 450 -12.44 35.29 -39.84
C GLY A 450 -11.37 34.86 -38.82
N ALA A 451 -10.56 33.85 -39.19
CA ALA A 451 -9.42 33.40 -38.37
C ALA A 451 -8.47 34.55 -37.99
N GLU A 452 -8.15 35.40 -38.97
CA GLU A 452 -7.20 36.52 -38.80
C GLU A 452 -7.71 37.56 -37.79
N GLU A 453 -9.01 37.82 -37.80
CA GLU A 453 -9.64 38.82 -36.93
C GLU A 453 -9.69 38.34 -35.47
N MET A 454 -9.91 37.05 -35.24
CA MET A 454 -9.86 36.48 -33.89
C MET A 454 -8.46 36.49 -33.27
N VAL A 455 -7.40 36.33 -34.07
CA VAL A 455 -6.02 36.36 -33.56
C VAL A 455 -5.65 37.76 -33.04
N GLY A 456 -6.27 38.82 -33.58
CA GLY A 456 -6.09 40.19 -33.13
C GLY A 456 -6.90 40.59 -31.89
N MET A 457 -7.79 39.71 -31.40
CA MET A 457 -8.71 40.05 -30.32
C MET A 457 -8.03 40.01 -28.93
N PRO A 458 -8.39 40.90 -27.99
CA PRO A 458 -7.86 40.86 -26.63
C PRO A 458 -8.16 39.53 -25.92
N GLU A 459 -7.17 39.02 -25.17
CA GLU A 459 -7.27 37.72 -24.46
C GLU A 459 -8.49 37.64 -23.51
N GLY A 460 -8.88 38.77 -22.90
CA GLY A 460 -10.05 38.86 -22.02
C GLY A 460 -11.37 38.55 -22.73
N ASP A 461 -11.51 38.97 -23.99
CA ASP A 461 -12.72 38.75 -24.78
C ASP A 461 -12.76 37.31 -25.31
N LEU A 462 -11.62 36.77 -25.74
CA LEU A 462 -11.45 35.34 -26.05
C LEU A 462 -11.81 34.43 -24.87
N LYS A 463 -11.37 34.77 -23.65
CA LYS A 463 -11.72 34.00 -22.44
C LYS A 463 -13.22 34.08 -22.12
N ARG A 464 -13.85 35.24 -22.31
CA ARG A 464 -15.30 35.40 -22.14
C ARG A 464 -16.09 34.55 -23.15
N LEU A 465 -15.59 34.40 -24.37
CA LEU A 465 -16.18 33.55 -25.40
C LEU A 465 -16.03 32.05 -25.11
N GLY A 466 -14.87 31.63 -24.62
CA GLY A 466 -14.65 30.26 -24.14
C GLY A 466 -15.47 29.91 -22.88
N ALA A 467 -15.86 30.91 -22.09
CA ALA A 467 -16.66 30.75 -20.87
C ALA A 467 -18.18 30.70 -21.10
N ARG A 468 -18.66 31.16 -22.27
CA ARG A 468 -20.07 31.46 -22.55
C ARG A 468 -20.65 30.52 -23.62
N GLU A 469 -21.33 29.44 -23.20
CA GLU A 469 -22.15 28.51 -24.02
C GLU A 469 -21.60 28.10 -25.40
N SER A 470 -20.30 28.22 -25.64
CA SER A 470 -19.66 27.73 -26.86
C SER A 470 -19.53 26.21 -26.73
N VAL A 471 -19.98 25.52 -27.76
CA VAL A 471 -20.08 24.07 -27.78
C VAL A 471 -19.49 23.55 -29.06
N VAL A 472 -18.69 22.49 -28.97
CA VAL A 472 -18.22 21.71 -30.11
C VAL A 472 -19.27 20.66 -30.48
N GLU A 473 -19.81 20.76 -31.69
CA GLU A 473 -20.74 19.80 -32.28
C GLU A 473 -20.08 18.92 -33.34
N ARG A 474 -20.73 17.81 -33.69
CA ARG A 474 -20.28 16.82 -34.69
C ARG A 474 -19.84 17.42 -36.02
N ARG A 475 -20.54 18.45 -36.54
CA ARG A 475 -20.24 19.09 -37.84
C ARG A 475 -18.88 19.78 -37.87
N HIS A 476 -18.41 20.32 -36.75
CA HIS A 476 -17.09 20.94 -36.64
C HIS A 476 -15.97 19.91 -36.79
N LEU A 477 -16.17 18.69 -36.30
CA LEU A 477 -15.19 17.59 -36.44
C LEU A 477 -15.08 17.05 -37.86
N ARG A 478 -16.12 17.23 -38.69
CA ARG A 478 -16.11 16.81 -40.11
C ARG A 478 -15.60 17.88 -41.07
N GLY A 479 -15.39 19.11 -40.60
CA GLY A 479 -15.05 20.24 -41.47
C GLY A 479 -16.21 20.67 -42.40
N GLU A 480 -17.44 20.23 -42.12
CA GLU A 480 -18.61 20.56 -42.95
C GLU A 480 -18.99 22.06 -42.85
N GLY A 481 -18.59 22.75 -41.77
CA GLY A 481 -18.87 24.17 -41.55
C GLY A 481 -18.13 25.16 -42.48
N GLU A 482 -16.91 24.83 -42.92
CA GLU A 482 -16.15 25.72 -43.83
C GLU A 482 -16.77 25.77 -45.24
N GLY A 483 -17.34 24.64 -45.70
CA GLY A 483 -17.95 24.54 -47.02
C GLY A 483 -19.23 25.38 -47.17
N GLU A 484 -20.05 25.46 -46.13
CA GLU A 484 -21.29 26.26 -46.12
C GLU A 484 -21.01 27.77 -45.94
N ALA A 485 -20.05 28.15 -45.09
CA ALA A 485 -19.65 29.54 -44.92
C ALA A 485 -19.04 30.13 -46.20
N LEU A 486 -18.21 29.35 -46.90
CA LEU A 486 -17.66 29.72 -48.21
C LEU A 486 -18.72 29.75 -49.32
N ARG A 487 -19.76 28.89 -49.25
CA ARG A 487 -20.92 28.96 -50.16
C ARG A 487 -21.77 30.20 -49.92
N ARG A 488 -22.01 30.59 -48.67
CA ARG A 488 -22.75 31.81 -48.30
C ARG A 488 -22.05 33.09 -48.77
N LYS A 489 -20.72 33.19 -48.59
CA LYS A 489 -19.93 34.32 -49.13
C LYS A 489 -19.92 34.39 -50.66
N ARG A 490 -20.21 33.27 -51.35
CA ARG A 490 -20.28 33.23 -52.82
C ARG A 490 -21.70 33.43 -53.36
N SER A 491 -22.72 33.41 -52.50
CA SER A 491 -24.14 33.57 -52.86
C SER A 491 -24.72 34.94 -52.52
N THR A 492 -23.94 35.87 -51.97
CA THR A 492 -24.28 37.29 -51.95
C THR A 492 -23.83 37.89 -53.29
N PRO A 493 -24.74 38.11 -54.26
CA PRO A 493 -24.41 38.92 -55.43
C PRO A 493 -24.07 40.33 -54.95
N ASP A 494 -22.96 40.89 -55.44
CA ASP A 494 -22.71 42.33 -55.43
C ASP A 494 -23.84 43.01 -56.21
N CYS A 495 -24.92 43.34 -55.52
CA CYS A 495 -25.84 44.38 -55.95
C CYS A 495 -25.33 45.68 -55.33
N ASP A 496 -24.58 46.43 -56.13
CA ASP A 496 -24.35 47.89 -56.13
C ASP A 496 -23.02 48.10 -56.87
N SER A 497 -22.96 48.68 -58.06
CA SER A 497 -23.45 50.03 -58.36
C SER A 497 -23.41 50.33 -59.86
N ASP A 498 -24.35 51.19 -60.25
CA ASP A 498 -24.37 52.08 -61.42
C ASP A 498 -23.09 52.94 -61.58
#